data_AF-A0A7X6LAD2-F1
#
_entry.id   AF-A0A7X6LAD2-F1
#
_cell.length_a   1.000
_cell.length_b   1.000
_cell.length_c   1.000
_cell.angle_alpha   90.00
_cell.angle_beta   90.00
_cell.angle_gamma   90.00
#
_symmetry.space_group_name_H-M   'P 1'
#
loop_
_entity.id
_entity.type
_entity.pdbx_description
1 polymer ?
#
loop_
_entity_poly.entity_id
_entity_poly.type
_entity_poly.pdbx_seq_one_letter_code
_entity_poly.pdbx_strand_id
1 'polypeptide(L)'
;MIEGDIFAILNFVLGNGVRHYRVAGRYELRADMMFLVGAREHPLVIEYDGGYWHRDREDTDLRKICETLELRGLHDIIRLRVHPLRRLRPADISIPQRADAMTCSRLVLLHIAHRPEPYELDDDTLDRIHEFLAFSATMLTDDNIHCDFCLELNFVLQEQRSRTRGMVHRLDNPGGISFSELAAELAQRSQQYEGLWCPDSREWEQAEAAAHQRSGFRGWLQRQRAVAQHVAQSSEVGSTMPLLTKYETGWIEAG
;
A
#
# COMPACT_ATOMS: atom_id res chain seq x y z
N MET A 1 -13.08 15.58 11.65
CA MET A 1 -12.31 15.82 10.40
C MET A 1 -11.46 14.60 10.16
N ILE A 2 -11.27 14.18 8.91
CA ILE A 2 -10.68 12.88 8.55
C ILE A 2 -9.28 12.67 9.14
N GLU A 3 -8.52 13.75 9.32
CA GLU A 3 -7.16 13.76 9.90
C GLU A 3 -7.16 13.23 11.34
N GLY A 4 -8.21 13.52 12.11
CA GLY A 4 -8.36 13.01 13.48
C GLY A 4 -8.60 11.50 13.53
N ASP A 5 -9.37 10.97 12.57
CA ASP A 5 -9.66 9.54 12.47
C ASP A 5 -8.45 8.78 11.92
N ILE A 6 -7.75 9.35 10.93
CA ILE A 6 -6.46 8.83 10.44
C ILE A 6 -5.47 8.73 11.59
N PHE A 7 -5.33 9.81 12.37
CA PHE A 7 -4.46 9.83 13.55
C PHE A 7 -4.83 8.72 14.54
N ALA A 8 -6.11 8.57 14.88
CA ALA A 8 -6.54 7.58 15.87
C ALA A 8 -6.16 6.15 15.44
N ILE A 9 -6.35 5.83 14.15
CA ILE A 9 -6.00 4.53 13.58
C ILE A 9 -4.48 4.33 13.56
N LEU A 10 -3.72 5.32 13.07
CA LEU A 10 -2.27 5.21 13.02
C LEU A 10 -1.66 5.14 14.43
N ASN A 11 -2.19 5.88 15.39
CA ASN A 11 -1.73 5.83 16.78
C ASN A 11 -2.04 4.50 17.46
N PHE A 12 -3.11 3.81 17.07
CA PHE A 12 -3.35 2.45 17.52
C PHE A 12 -2.25 1.48 17.05
N VAL A 13 -1.80 1.62 15.80
CA VAL A 13 -0.81 0.71 15.18
C VAL A 13 0.64 1.07 15.49
N LEU A 14 0.98 2.36 15.45
CA LEU A 14 2.35 2.84 15.64
C LEU A 14 2.61 3.21 17.11
N GLY A 15 1.60 3.77 17.80
CA GLY A 15 1.76 4.32 19.15
C GLY A 15 2.42 5.70 19.16
N ASN A 16 2.49 6.31 20.35
CA ASN A 16 3.25 7.54 20.65
C ASN A 16 3.01 8.73 19.69
N GLY A 17 1.84 8.81 19.06
CA GLY A 17 1.51 9.85 18.11
C GLY A 17 1.16 11.18 18.77
N VAL A 18 1.51 12.28 18.11
CA VAL A 18 1.14 13.65 18.51
C VAL A 18 0.36 14.33 17.38
N ARG A 19 -0.81 14.89 17.68
CA ARG A 19 -1.60 15.71 16.74
C ARG A 19 -1.16 17.16 16.75
N HIS A 20 -1.37 17.86 15.63
CA HIS A 20 -1.07 19.29 15.49
C HIS A 20 0.36 19.62 15.91
N TYR A 21 1.28 18.73 15.54
CA TYR A 21 2.66 18.74 15.97
C TYR A 21 3.39 19.96 15.42
N ARG A 22 4.19 20.63 16.26
CA ARG A 22 5.03 21.76 15.84
C ARG A 22 6.42 21.24 15.54
N VAL A 23 6.76 21.11 14.26
CA VAL A 23 8.05 20.59 13.84
C VAL A 23 9.16 21.50 14.37
N ALA A 24 10.08 20.92 15.17
CA ALA A 24 11.10 21.65 15.93
C ALA A 24 10.58 22.88 16.70
N GLY A 25 9.33 22.83 17.19
CA GLY A 25 8.70 23.93 17.93
C GLY A 25 8.18 25.08 17.07
N ARG A 26 8.35 25.03 15.74
CA ARG A 26 7.92 26.06 14.79
C ARG A 26 6.44 25.95 14.46
N TYR A 27 5.69 27.05 14.56
CA TYR A 27 4.24 27.07 14.34
C TYR A 27 3.89 27.03 12.85
N GLU A 28 4.70 27.71 12.04
CA GLU A 28 4.63 27.75 10.58
C GLU A 28 4.82 26.35 9.96
N LEU A 29 5.55 25.47 10.64
CA LEU A 29 5.72 24.06 10.27
C LEU A 29 4.75 23.14 11.03
N ARG A 30 3.61 23.65 11.50
CA ARG A 30 2.63 22.79 12.14
C ARG A 30 2.17 21.71 11.17
N ALA A 31 2.24 20.48 11.61
CA ALA A 31 1.78 19.31 10.88
C ALA A 31 0.57 18.66 11.52
N ASP A 32 -0.20 17.92 10.72
CA ASP A 32 -1.39 17.24 11.21
C ASP A 32 -1.06 16.21 12.28
N MET A 33 -0.01 15.42 12.07
CA MET A 33 0.43 14.40 13.03
C MET A 33 1.92 14.06 12.93
N MET A 34 2.48 13.54 14.02
CA MET A 34 3.84 13.02 14.10
C MET A 34 3.85 11.71 14.87
N PHE A 35 4.67 10.76 14.43
CA PHE A 35 4.92 9.48 15.09
C PHE A 35 6.41 9.24 15.22
N LEU A 36 6.83 8.54 16.27
CA LEU A 36 8.18 7.97 16.34
C LEU A 36 8.12 6.58 15.71
N VAL A 37 8.92 6.32 14.68
CA VAL A 37 8.89 5.06 13.94
C VAL A 37 10.25 4.39 13.90
N GLY A 38 10.23 3.06 13.95
CA GLY A 38 11.40 2.19 13.85
C GLY A 38 12.31 2.20 15.08
N ALA A 39 13.36 1.38 15.00
CA ALA A 39 14.24 1.08 16.14
C ALA A 39 14.98 2.31 16.71
N ARG A 40 15.07 3.38 15.92
CA ARG A 40 15.73 4.65 16.29
C ARG A 40 14.76 5.73 16.74
N GLU A 41 13.47 5.41 16.87
CA GLU A 41 12.40 6.37 17.19
C GLU A 41 12.45 7.59 16.26
N HIS A 42 12.60 7.36 14.96
CA HIS A 42 12.75 8.44 14.00
C HIS A 42 11.43 9.24 13.89
N PRO A 43 11.44 10.58 14.07
CA PRO A 43 10.22 11.36 13.98
C PRO A 43 9.71 11.47 12.52
N LEU A 44 8.59 10.82 12.24
CA LEU A 44 7.89 10.89 10.98
C LEU A 44 6.66 11.79 11.11
N VAL A 45 6.66 12.87 10.35
CA VAL A 45 5.53 13.77 10.17
C VAL A 45 4.61 13.23 9.07
N ILE A 46 3.30 13.27 9.30
CA ILE A 46 2.30 12.92 8.28
C ILE A 46 1.33 14.09 8.12
N GLU A 47 1.09 14.47 6.86
CA GLU A 47 0.16 15.54 6.49
C GLU A 47 -0.96 14.96 5.61
N TYR A 48 -2.19 15.40 5.84
CA TYR A 48 -3.31 15.11 4.96
C TYR A 48 -3.60 16.30 4.05
N ASP A 49 -3.29 16.15 2.76
CA ASP A 49 -3.45 17.22 1.80
C ASP A 49 -4.80 17.13 1.08
N GLY A 50 -5.80 17.79 1.65
CA GLY A 50 -7.11 17.93 1.02
C GLY A 50 -7.05 18.74 -0.28
N GLY A 51 -7.61 18.18 -1.37
CA GLY A 51 -7.55 18.76 -2.71
C GLY A 51 -8.12 20.18 -2.89
N TYR A 52 -8.95 20.67 -1.96
CA TYR A 52 -9.42 22.06 -1.97
C TYR A 52 -8.35 23.03 -1.45
N TRP A 53 -7.67 22.68 -0.36
CA TRP A 53 -6.73 23.57 0.34
C TRP A 53 -5.34 23.62 -0.30
N HIS A 54 -4.95 22.55 -0.98
CA HIS A 54 -3.61 22.39 -1.59
C HIS A 54 -3.59 22.56 -3.10
N ARG A 55 -4.72 22.92 -3.72
CA ARG A 55 -4.78 23.20 -5.16
C ARG A 55 -3.87 24.38 -5.51
N ASP A 56 -3.00 24.19 -6.49
CA ASP A 56 -2.07 25.20 -7.01
C ASP A 56 -1.13 25.77 -5.93
N ARG A 57 -0.75 24.94 -4.94
CA ARG A 57 0.13 25.31 -3.82
C ARG A 57 1.39 24.45 -3.73
N GLU A 58 1.74 23.75 -4.80
CA GLU A 58 2.88 22.83 -4.86
C GLU A 58 4.18 23.50 -4.39
N ASP A 59 4.46 24.73 -4.79
CA ASP A 59 5.68 25.45 -4.38
C ASP A 59 5.72 25.73 -2.87
N THR A 60 4.56 26.01 -2.26
CA THR A 60 4.46 26.24 -0.83
C THR A 60 4.56 24.93 -0.06
N ASP A 61 3.92 23.87 -0.57
CA ASP A 61 4.02 22.53 -0.01
C ASP A 61 5.46 21.99 -0.08
N LEU A 62 6.15 22.19 -1.21
CA LEU A 62 7.54 21.80 -1.41
C LEU A 62 8.48 22.56 -0.49
N ARG A 63 8.29 23.88 -0.33
CA ARG A 63 9.06 24.67 0.64
C ARG A 63 8.92 24.12 2.05
N LYS A 64 7.70 23.79 2.48
CA LYS A 64 7.45 23.17 3.79
C LYS A 64 8.15 21.82 3.94
N ILE A 65 8.20 21.01 2.88
CA ILE A 65 8.97 19.76 2.87
C ILE A 65 10.46 20.07 3.10
N CYS A 66 11.04 20.96 2.30
CA CYS A 66 12.45 21.36 2.44
C CYS A 66 12.75 21.89 3.85
N GLU A 67 11.95 22.82 4.36
CA GLU A 67 12.11 23.38 5.70
C GLU A 67 11.99 22.32 6.81
N THR A 68 11.16 21.29 6.62
CA THR A 68 11.05 20.16 7.56
C THR A 68 12.28 19.26 7.51
N LEU A 69 12.80 18.97 6.32
CA LEU A 69 13.97 18.11 6.11
C LEU A 69 15.30 18.79 6.48
N GLU A 70 15.41 20.10 6.28
CA GLU A 70 16.59 20.92 6.59
C GLU A 70 16.91 20.97 8.09
N LEU A 71 15.98 20.54 8.95
CA LEU A 71 16.16 20.40 10.40
C LEU A 71 17.11 19.23 10.77
N ARG A 72 18.14 18.99 9.96
CA ARG A 72 19.26 18.04 10.12
C ARG A 72 18.82 16.67 10.64
N GLY A 73 17.98 15.98 9.86
CA GLY A 73 17.65 14.57 10.12
C GLY A 73 16.79 14.33 11.35
N LEU A 74 16.21 15.38 11.93
CA LEU A 74 15.32 15.26 13.09
C LEU A 74 13.89 14.86 12.69
N HIS A 75 13.46 15.15 11.47
CA HIS A 75 12.11 14.88 11.00
C HIS A 75 12.15 14.43 9.54
N ASP A 76 11.37 13.41 9.22
CA ASP A 76 10.95 13.14 7.85
C ASP A 76 9.46 13.45 7.70
N ILE A 77 8.97 13.52 6.46
CA ILE A 77 7.60 13.93 6.14
C ILE A 77 7.01 13.09 5.00
N ILE A 78 5.84 12.52 5.25
CA ILE A 78 4.99 11.85 4.28
C ILE A 78 3.71 12.67 4.10
N ARG A 79 3.32 12.94 2.86
CA ARG A 79 2.08 13.66 2.57
C ARG A 79 1.07 12.75 1.88
N LEU A 80 -0.17 12.79 2.34
CA LEU A 80 -1.31 12.09 1.75
C LEU A 80 -1.98 13.01 0.73
N ARG A 81 -1.59 12.87 -0.54
CA ARG A 81 -2.00 13.75 -1.65
C ARG A 81 -3.30 13.24 -2.27
N VAL A 82 -4.42 13.89 -1.96
CA VAL A 82 -5.73 13.55 -2.56
C VAL A 82 -5.70 13.81 -4.06
N HIS A 83 -5.99 12.79 -4.88
CA HIS A 83 -6.11 12.95 -6.32
C HIS A 83 -7.04 14.13 -6.69
N PRO A 84 -6.64 15.05 -7.59
CA PRO A 84 -5.52 14.97 -8.54
C PRO A 84 -4.21 15.61 -8.08
N LEU A 85 -4.03 15.89 -6.79
CA LEU A 85 -2.79 16.47 -6.30
C LEU A 85 -1.60 15.58 -6.66
N ARG A 86 -0.59 16.16 -7.31
CA ARG A 86 0.65 15.46 -7.65
C ARG A 86 1.45 15.19 -6.37
N ARG A 87 2.15 14.07 -6.33
CA ARG A 87 3.22 13.81 -5.36
C ARG A 87 4.40 14.77 -5.59
N LEU A 88 5.01 15.23 -4.51
CA LEU A 88 6.14 16.15 -4.54
C LEU A 88 7.47 15.43 -4.26
N ARG A 89 7.39 14.28 -3.57
CA ARG A 89 8.51 13.37 -3.32
C ARG A 89 8.09 11.90 -3.44
N PRO A 90 9.05 10.97 -3.59
CA PRO A 90 8.78 9.53 -3.59
C PRO A 90 7.99 9.03 -2.38
N ALA A 91 8.21 9.65 -1.21
CA ALA A 91 7.54 9.29 0.06
C ALA A 91 6.08 9.70 0.15
N ASP A 92 5.62 10.59 -0.73
CA ASP A 92 4.24 11.00 -0.70
C ASP A 92 3.36 9.85 -1.18
N ILE A 93 2.13 9.82 -0.68
CA ILE A 93 1.15 8.79 -1.00
C ILE A 93 0.03 9.45 -1.78
N SER A 94 -0.18 9.00 -3.01
CA SER A 94 -1.40 9.37 -3.76
C SER A 94 -2.58 8.62 -3.17
N ILE A 95 -3.61 9.35 -2.75
CA ILE A 95 -4.85 8.75 -2.22
C ILE A 95 -6.04 9.01 -3.15
N PRO A 96 -6.97 8.04 -3.30
CA PRO A 96 -8.17 8.22 -4.12
C PRO A 96 -9.04 9.38 -3.68
N GLN A 97 -9.82 9.93 -4.62
CA GLN A 97 -10.82 10.91 -4.27
C GLN A 97 -11.86 10.28 -3.33
N ARG A 98 -12.18 10.97 -2.22
CA ARG A 98 -13.12 10.50 -1.18
C ARG A 98 -12.66 9.23 -0.42
N ALA A 99 -11.36 8.96 -0.37
CA ALA A 99 -10.82 7.95 0.53
C ALA A 99 -11.24 8.25 1.97
N ASP A 100 -11.67 7.21 2.70
CA ASP A 100 -11.99 7.31 4.12
C ASP A 100 -10.72 7.19 4.97
N ALA A 101 -10.85 7.46 6.28
CA ALA A 101 -9.71 7.41 7.19
C ALA A 101 -9.04 6.03 7.22
N MET A 102 -9.81 4.95 7.15
CA MET A 102 -9.29 3.58 7.13
C MET A 102 -8.44 3.32 5.88
N THR A 103 -8.91 3.73 4.70
CA THR A 103 -8.17 3.63 3.44
C THR A 103 -6.86 4.42 3.52
N CYS A 104 -6.92 5.67 3.98
CA CYS A 104 -5.73 6.52 4.17
C CYS A 104 -4.72 5.87 5.13
N SER A 105 -5.15 5.42 6.31
CA SER A 105 -4.27 4.79 7.29
C SER A 105 -3.66 3.51 6.77
N ARG A 106 -4.40 2.66 6.05
CA ARG A 106 -3.85 1.44 5.47
C ARG A 106 -2.80 1.72 4.40
N LEU A 107 -3.03 2.73 3.56
CA LEU A 107 -2.04 3.16 2.58
C LEU A 107 -0.77 3.68 3.26
N VAL A 108 -0.90 4.44 4.35
CA VAL A 108 0.24 4.87 5.18
C VAL A 108 1.02 3.67 5.70
N LEU A 109 0.35 2.71 6.34
CA LEU A 109 1.02 1.56 6.97
C LEU A 109 1.70 0.66 5.94
N LEU A 110 1.05 0.40 4.79
CA LEU A 110 1.68 -0.30 3.67
C LEU A 110 2.90 0.46 3.15
N HIS A 111 2.79 1.79 3.03
CA HIS A 111 3.86 2.57 2.46
C HIS A 111 5.07 2.61 3.37
N ILE A 112 4.89 2.91 4.66
CA ILE A 112 5.99 2.95 5.66
C ILE A 112 6.69 1.60 5.74
N ALA A 113 5.96 0.47 5.65
CA ALA A 113 6.56 -0.86 5.75
C ALA A 113 7.65 -1.14 4.71
N HIS A 114 7.58 -0.54 3.51
CA HIS A 114 8.58 -0.74 2.46
C HIS A 114 9.53 0.45 2.26
N ARG A 115 9.63 1.36 3.24
CA ARG A 115 10.53 2.51 3.16
C ARG A 115 11.95 2.12 3.59
N PRO A 116 12.99 2.69 2.97
CA PRO A 116 14.38 2.48 3.37
C PRO A 116 14.71 3.29 4.63
N GLU A 117 15.95 3.22 5.12
CA GLU A 117 16.47 4.14 6.14
C GLU A 117 16.09 5.62 5.84
N PRO A 118 15.70 6.41 6.86
CA PRO A 118 15.76 6.11 8.30
C PRO A 118 14.52 5.36 8.86
N TYR A 119 13.68 4.80 7.99
CA TYR A 119 12.43 4.13 8.36
C TYR A 119 12.59 2.64 8.63
N GLU A 120 13.79 2.15 8.94
CA GLU A 120 13.98 0.74 9.29
C GLU A 120 13.12 0.41 10.52
N LEU A 121 12.00 -0.23 10.25
CA LEU A 121 11.04 -0.64 11.26
C LEU A 121 11.60 -1.85 12.00
N ASP A 122 11.49 -1.84 13.33
CA ASP A 122 11.72 -3.05 14.10
C ASP A 122 10.64 -4.10 13.79
N ASP A 123 10.99 -5.36 14.06
CA ASP A 123 10.10 -6.51 13.83
C ASP A 123 8.76 -6.34 14.56
N ASP A 124 8.76 -5.80 15.78
CA ASP A 124 7.56 -5.55 16.58
C ASP A 124 6.60 -4.58 15.86
N THR A 125 7.13 -3.50 15.28
CA THR A 125 6.33 -2.51 14.53
C THR A 125 5.83 -3.11 13.22
N LEU A 126 6.65 -3.89 12.51
CA LEU A 126 6.24 -4.60 11.30
C LEU A 126 5.13 -5.62 11.58
N ASP A 127 5.23 -6.36 12.68
CA ASP A 127 4.22 -7.33 13.11
C ASP A 127 2.90 -6.62 13.45
N ARG A 128 2.94 -5.51 14.20
CA ARG A 128 1.73 -4.70 14.47
C ARG A 128 1.08 -4.17 13.19
N ILE A 129 1.88 -3.73 12.22
CA ILE A 129 1.39 -3.32 10.89
C ILE A 129 0.74 -4.51 10.18
N HIS A 130 1.44 -5.65 10.13
CA HIS A 130 0.98 -6.87 9.48
C HIS A 130 -0.36 -7.32 10.06
N GLU A 131 -0.45 -7.48 11.38
CA GLU A 131 -1.67 -7.89 12.07
C GLU A 131 -2.83 -6.94 11.78
N PHE A 132 -2.62 -5.62 11.94
CA PHE A 132 -3.65 -4.64 11.65
C PHE A 132 -4.17 -4.75 10.21
N LEU A 133 -3.25 -4.84 9.25
CA LEU A 133 -3.58 -4.97 7.82
C LEU A 133 -4.22 -6.32 7.50
N ALA A 134 -3.82 -7.41 8.15
CA ALA A 134 -4.32 -8.77 7.93
C ALA A 134 -5.70 -9.01 8.57
N PHE A 135 -6.06 -8.30 9.64
CA PHE A 135 -7.34 -8.49 10.34
C PHE A 135 -8.38 -7.39 10.09
N SER A 136 -8.04 -6.32 9.39
CA SER A 136 -9.01 -5.27 9.02
C SER A 136 -10.21 -5.82 8.21
N ALA A 137 -11.43 -5.46 8.64
CA ALA A 137 -12.67 -6.02 8.09
C ALA A 137 -12.92 -5.66 6.62
N THR A 138 -12.51 -4.47 6.19
CA THR A 138 -12.58 -4.05 4.79
C THR A 138 -11.33 -4.52 4.04
N MET A 139 -11.43 -4.70 2.72
CA MET A 139 -10.25 -4.94 1.88
C MET A 139 -9.85 -3.63 1.20
N LEU A 140 -8.55 -3.37 1.14
CA LEU A 140 -8.03 -2.31 0.31
C LEU A 140 -7.97 -2.83 -1.13
N THR A 141 -8.85 -2.31 -1.98
CA THR A 141 -8.89 -2.67 -3.40
C THR A 141 -7.65 -2.14 -4.09
N ASP A 142 -7.13 -2.90 -5.03
CA ASP A 142 -5.90 -2.56 -5.75
C ASP A 142 -5.97 -1.24 -6.51
N ASP A 143 -7.17 -0.85 -6.97
CA ASP A 143 -7.41 0.43 -7.64
C ASP A 143 -7.18 1.63 -6.73
N ASN A 144 -7.19 1.42 -5.40
CA ASN A 144 -6.88 2.45 -4.42
C ASN A 144 -5.38 2.54 -4.11
N ILE A 145 -4.56 1.63 -4.65
CA ILE A 145 -3.13 1.54 -4.35
C ILE A 145 -2.34 1.98 -5.58
N HIS A 146 -1.75 3.18 -5.50
CA HIS A 146 -0.97 3.76 -6.60
C HIS A 146 0.53 3.46 -6.55
N CYS A 147 1.06 2.99 -5.40
CA CYS A 147 2.43 2.53 -5.27
C CYS A 147 2.50 1.02 -5.55
N ASP A 148 3.37 0.59 -6.47
CA ASP A 148 3.46 -0.83 -6.84
C ASP A 148 4.06 -1.68 -5.72
N PHE A 149 4.90 -1.11 -4.84
CA PHE A 149 5.42 -1.82 -3.67
C PHE A 149 4.34 -2.02 -2.60
N CYS A 150 3.50 -1.01 -2.34
CA CYS A 150 2.30 -1.19 -1.52
C CYS A 150 1.37 -2.27 -2.10
N LEU A 151 1.29 -2.37 -3.43
CA LEU A 151 0.47 -3.38 -4.11
C LEU A 151 1.05 -4.80 -3.93
N GLU A 152 2.38 -4.95 -4.04
CA GLU A 152 3.12 -6.20 -3.76
C GLU A 152 2.85 -6.67 -2.31
N LEU A 153 2.97 -5.78 -1.32
CA LEU A 153 2.65 -6.10 0.09
C LEU A 153 1.17 -6.46 0.30
N ASN A 154 0.25 -5.70 -0.29
CA ASN A 154 -1.18 -5.96 -0.17
C ASN A 154 -1.59 -7.31 -0.78
N PHE A 155 -0.91 -7.76 -1.83
CA PHE A 155 -1.13 -9.07 -2.42
C PHE A 155 -0.80 -10.21 -1.45
N VAL A 156 0.37 -10.17 -0.81
CA VAL A 156 0.78 -11.18 0.19
C VAL A 156 -0.22 -11.25 1.36
N LEU A 157 -0.71 -10.09 1.82
CA LEU A 157 -1.74 -10.01 2.86
C LEU A 157 -3.07 -10.67 2.45
N GLN A 158 -3.52 -10.45 1.21
CA GLN A 158 -4.77 -11.03 0.70
C GLN A 158 -4.70 -12.54 0.55
N GLU A 159 -3.54 -13.08 0.15
CA GLU A 159 -3.37 -14.51 0.02
C GLU A 159 -3.41 -15.23 1.36
N GLN A 160 -2.74 -14.68 2.38
CA GLN A 160 -2.77 -15.24 3.74
C GLN A 160 -4.20 -15.33 4.27
N ARG A 161 -5.02 -14.29 4.09
CA ARG A 161 -6.45 -14.30 4.45
C ARG A 161 -7.23 -15.40 3.72
N SER A 162 -6.93 -15.61 2.44
CA SER A 162 -7.60 -16.60 1.60
C SER A 162 -7.27 -18.03 2.04
N ARG A 163 -6.04 -18.27 2.51
CA ARG A 163 -5.62 -19.55 3.11
C ARG A 163 -6.38 -19.84 4.39
N THR A 164 -6.52 -18.86 5.29
CA THR A 164 -7.28 -19.02 6.54
C THR A 164 -8.77 -19.30 6.31
N ARG A 165 -9.33 -18.83 5.18
CA ARG A 165 -10.74 -19.03 4.81
C ARG A 165 -11.03 -20.25 3.93
N GLY A 166 -10.02 -21.04 3.56
CA GLY A 166 -10.20 -22.26 2.76
C GLY A 166 -10.67 -22.04 1.31
N MET A 167 -10.44 -20.87 0.71
CA MET A 167 -10.84 -20.61 -0.69
C MET A 167 -9.91 -21.32 -1.70
N VAL A 168 -10.53 -21.89 -2.76
CA VAL A 168 -9.94 -22.86 -3.70
C VAL A 168 -9.27 -22.22 -4.93
N HIS A 169 -9.61 -20.99 -5.32
CA HIS A 169 -8.97 -20.29 -6.44
C HIS A 169 -7.79 -19.45 -5.93
N ARG A 170 -6.57 -19.99 -6.02
CA ARG A 170 -5.35 -19.32 -5.53
C ARG A 170 -4.51 -18.76 -6.67
N LEU A 171 -4.04 -17.54 -6.47
CA LEU A 171 -2.76 -17.10 -7.00
C LEU A 171 -1.73 -17.47 -5.92
N ASP A 172 -0.77 -18.32 -6.25
CA ASP A 172 0.25 -18.75 -5.28
C ASP A 172 1.27 -17.64 -5.06
N ASN A 173 1.60 -17.33 -3.80
CA ASN A 173 2.74 -16.51 -3.42
C ASN A 173 3.98 -17.22 -3.98
N PRO A 174 4.61 -16.70 -5.04
CA PRO A 174 5.76 -17.38 -5.63
C PRO A 174 6.92 -17.30 -4.64
N GLY A 175 7.08 -18.33 -3.81
CA GLY A 175 8.17 -18.46 -2.83
C GLY A 175 7.73 -18.54 -1.37
N GLY A 176 6.46 -18.25 -1.04
CA GLY A 176 6.00 -18.30 0.36
C GLY A 176 6.64 -17.24 1.26
N ILE A 177 7.15 -16.15 0.68
CA ILE A 177 7.77 -15.03 1.39
C ILE A 177 6.83 -14.45 2.44
N SER A 178 7.37 -14.14 3.62
CA SER A 178 6.62 -13.48 4.69
C SER A 178 6.38 -12.00 4.37
N PHE A 179 5.48 -11.35 5.13
CA PHE A 179 5.24 -9.92 4.99
C PHE A 179 6.50 -9.09 5.31
N SER A 180 7.20 -9.44 6.40
CA SER A 180 8.42 -8.74 6.84
C SER A 180 9.60 -8.96 5.87
N GLU A 181 9.77 -10.17 5.35
CA GLU A 181 10.79 -10.48 4.34
C GLU A 181 10.56 -9.66 3.06
N LEU A 182 9.32 -9.59 2.57
CA LEU A 182 8.99 -8.80 1.39
C LEU A 182 9.14 -7.30 1.65
N ALA A 183 8.72 -6.82 2.83
CA ALA A 183 8.89 -5.43 3.23
C ALA A 183 10.37 -5.00 3.19
N ALA A 184 11.27 -5.83 3.73
CA ALA A 184 12.71 -5.58 3.70
C ALA A 184 13.29 -5.58 2.28
N GLU A 185 12.88 -6.51 1.40
CA GLU A 185 13.31 -6.52 0.00
C GLU A 185 12.85 -5.25 -0.74
N LEU A 186 11.61 -4.85 -0.53
CA LEU A 186 11.04 -3.65 -1.16
C LEU A 186 11.69 -2.37 -0.64
N ALA A 187 12.09 -2.32 0.63
CA ALA A 187 12.88 -1.22 1.20
C ALA A 187 14.24 -1.06 0.50
N GLN A 188 14.94 -2.16 0.20
CA GLN A 188 16.19 -2.09 -0.56
C GLN A 188 15.97 -1.59 -1.99
N ARG A 189 14.85 -1.98 -2.61
CA ARG A 189 14.48 -1.54 -3.97
C ARG A 189 14.07 -0.06 -4.00
N SER A 190 13.35 0.43 -2.99
CA SER A 190 12.91 1.83 -2.91
C SER A 190 14.07 2.81 -2.71
N GLN A 191 15.12 2.40 -1.99
CA GLN A 191 16.32 3.22 -1.79
C GLN A 191 16.91 3.76 -3.11
N GLN A 192 16.77 3.02 -4.21
CA GLN A 192 17.34 3.38 -5.53
C GLN A 192 16.77 4.67 -6.12
N TYR A 193 15.48 4.97 -5.89
CA TYR A 193 14.84 6.18 -6.41
C TYR A 193 14.60 7.24 -5.34
N GLU A 194 14.49 6.84 -4.07
CA GLU A 194 14.36 7.80 -2.97
C GLU A 194 15.60 8.65 -2.79
N GLY A 195 16.79 8.07 -2.94
CA GLY A 195 18.06 8.79 -2.88
C GLY A 195 18.28 9.76 -4.04
N LEU A 196 17.45 9.73 -5.07
CA LEU A 196 17.49 10.66 -6.21
C LEU A 196 16.63 11.90 -6.00
N TRP A 197 15.81 11.93 -4.95
CA TRP A 197 14.94 13.07 -4.72
C TRP A 197 15.77 14.31 -4.38
N CYS A 198 15.55 15.37 -5.16
CA CYS A 198 15.93 16.72 -4.77
C CYS A 198 14.80 17.70 -5.16
N PRO A 199 14.67 18.83 -4.45
CA PRO A 199 13.53 19.74 -4.64
C PRO A 199 13.40 20.28 -6.06
N ASP A 200 14.54 20.51 -6.73
CA ASP A 200 14.61 21.13 -8.06
C ASP A 200 14.59 20.10 -9.21
N SER A 201 14.47 18.80 -8.90
CA SER A 201 14.49 17.74 -9.91
C SER A 201 13.28 16.81 -9.81
N ARG A 202 12.94 16.25 -10.97
CA ARG A 202 11.89 15.23 -11.13
C ARG A 202 12.44 13.92 -11.66
N GLU A 203 13.76 13.74 -11.67
CA GLU A 203 14.40 12.49 -12.12
C GLU A 203 13.92 11.27 -11.33
N TRP A 204 13.57 11.46 -10.05
CA TRP A 204 13.01 10.41 -9.20
C TRP A 204 11.72 9.81 -9.77
N GLU A 205 10.87 10.59 -10.46
CA GLU A 205 9.61 10.07 -11.03
C GLU A 205 9.89 9.06 -12.16
N GLN A 206 10.91 9.33 -12.97
CA GLN A 206 11.33 8.42 -14.04
C GLN A 206 12.01 7.18 -13.47
N ALA A 207 12.84 7.35 -12.44
CA ALA A 207 13.52 6.26 -11.75
C ALA A 207 12.52 5.33 -11.04
N GLU A 208 11.53 5.90 -10.35
CA GLU A 208 10.45 5.16 -9.71
C GLU A 208 9.61 4.42 -10.76
N ALA A 209 9.21 5.09 -11.84
CA ALA A 209 8.48 4.45 -12.94
C ALA A 209 9.27 3.28 -13.55
N ALA A 210 10.59 3.43 -13.72
CA ALA A 210 11.46 2.36 -14.19
C ALA A 210 11.58 1.20 -13.17
N ALA A 211 11.66 1.49 -11.87
CA ALA A 211 11.69 0.49 -10.82
C ALA A 211 10.40 -0.33 -10.76
N HIS A 212 9.26 0.33 -10.90
CA HIS A 212 7.94 -0.31 -10.98
C HIS A 212 7.77 -1.13 -12.27
N GLN A 213 8.22 -0.61 -13.41
CA GLN A 213 8.21 -1.38 -14.66
C GLN A 213 9.08 -2.63 -14.59
N ARG A 214 10.26 -2.55 -13.96
CA ARG A 214 11.14 -3.70 -13.73
C ARG A 214 10.51 -4.75 -12.83
N SER A 215 9.73 -4.34 -11.83
CA SER A 215 8.96 -5.31 -11.03
C SER A 215 7.88 -5.97 -11.87
N GLY A 216 7.28 -5.21 -12.79
CA GLY A 216 6.21 -5.69 -13.67
C GLY A 216 5.02 -6.25 -12.90
N PHE A 217 4.94 -5.98 -11.59
CA PHE A 217 4.07 -6.71 -10.68
C PHE A 217 2.61 -6.40 -10.96
N ARG A 218 2.26 -5.13 -11.11
CA ARG A 218 0.90 -4.72 -11.48
C ARG A 218 0.44 -5.39 -12.78
N GLY A 219 1.30 -5.42 -13.79
CA GLY A 219 1.01 -6.08 -15.08
C GLY A 219 0.89 -7.59 -14.94
N TRP A 220 1.74 -8.24 -14.13
CA TRP A 220 1.63 -9.65 -13.80
C TRP A 220 0.30 -9.95 -13.08
N LEU A 221 -0.06 -9.17 -12.05
CA LEU A 221 -1.27 -9.34 -11.26
C LEU A 221 -2.53 -9.20 -12.11
N GLN A 222 -2.55 -8.23 -13.03
CA GLN A 222 -3.63 -8.07 -14.01
C GLN A 222 -3.78 -9.31 -14.90
N ARG A 223 -2.68 -9.87 -15.42
CA ARG A 223 -2.72 -11.11 -16.22
C ARG A 223 -3.25 -12.29 -15.42
N GLN A 224 -2.79 -12.46 -14.18
CA GLN A 224 -3.24 -13.53 -13.30
C GLN A 224 -4.74 -13.49 -13.06
N ARG A 225 -5.30 -12.28 -12.82
CA ARG A 225 -6.74 -12.11 -12.66
C ARG A 225 -7.53 -12.38 -13.92
N ALA A 226 -7.04 -11.95 -15.08
CA ALA A 226 -7.70 -12.24 -16.35
C ALA A 226 -7.81 -13.76 -16.60
N VAL A 227 -6.75 -14.52 -16.27
CA VAL A 227 -6.78 -15.99 -16.31
C VAL A 227 -7.79 -16.56 -15.33
N ALA A 228 -7.81 -16.11 -14.08
CA ALA A 228 -8.75 -16.59 -13.07
C ALA A 228 -10.22 -16.32 -13.45
N GLN A 229 -10.52 -15.14 -14.01
CA GLN A 229 -11.85 -14.78 -14.52
C GLN A 229 -12.27 -15.68 -15.68
N HIS A 230 -11.38 -15.95 -16.63
CA HIS A 230 -11.66 -16.86 -17.74
C HIS A 230 -11.95 -18.28 -17.26
N VAL A 231 -11.18 -18.79 -16.29
CA VAL A 231 -11.40 -20.12 -15.69
C VAL A 231 -12.76 -20.19 -14.99
N ALA A 232 -13.13 -19.18 -14.20
CA ALA A 232 -14.43 -19.12 -13.52
C ALA A 232 -15.60 -19.12 -14.53
N GLN A 233 -15.53 -18.28 -15.57
CA GLN A 233 -16.55 -18.23 -16.62
C GLN A 233 -16.66 -19.54 -17.40
N SER A 234 -15.54 -20.23 -17.65
CA SER A 234 -15.54 -21.53 -18.34
C SER A 234 -16.15 -22.65 -17.50
N SER A 235 -16.01 -22.59 -16.17
CA SER A 235 -16.62 -23.56 -15.25
C SER A 235 -18.14 -23.41 -15.10
N GLU A 236 -18.68 -22.21 -15.29
CA GLU A 236 -20.14 -21.96 -15.24
C GLU A 236 -20.88 -22.41 -16.50
N VAL A 237 -20.20 -22.45 -17.66
CA VAL A 237 -20.79 -22.88 -18.95
C VAL A 237 -20.78 -24.41 -19.11
N GLY A 238 -20.15 -25.15 -18.18
CA GLY A 238 -19.99 -26.60 -18.21
C GLY A 238 -21.00 -27.44 -17.42
N SER A 239 -22.17 -26.90 -17.03
CA SER A 239 -23.19 -27.68 -16.30
C SER A 239 -24.62 -27.43 -16.81
N THR A 240 -24.84 -27.81 -18.07
CA THR A 240 -26.09 -28.46 -18.47
C THR A 240 -25.72 -29.76 -19.18
N MET A 241 -25.19 -30.74 -18.45
CA MET A 241 -25.34 -32.12 -18.89
C MET A 241 -26.84 -32.44 -18.80
N PRO A 242 -27.50 -32.83 -19.89
CA PRO A 242 -28.81 -33.46 -19.77
C PRO A 242 -28.60 -34.71 -18.93
N LEU A 243 -29.41 -34.88 -17.87
CA LEU A 243 -29.64 -36.18 -17.27
C LEU A 243 -30.26 -37.06 -18.36
N LEU A 244 -29.41 -37.71 -19.16
CA LEU A 244 -29.82 -38.81 -20.03
C LEU A 244 -30.21 -39.97 -19.12
N THR A 245 -31.52 -40.01 -18.91
CA THR A 245 -32.34 -41.13 -18.51
C THR A 245 -31.69 -42.48 -18.80
N LYS A 246 -31.52 -43.27 -17.73
CA LYS A 246 -31.65 -44.72 -17.76
C LYS A 246 -32.83 -45.09 -18.68
N TYR A 247 -32.60 -45.76 -19.79
CA TYR A 247 -33.52 -46.73 -20.38
C TYR A 247 -32.78 -47.53 -21.46
N GLU A 248 -32.71 -48.85 -21.20
CA GLU A 248 -32.98 -49.93 -22.16
C GLU A 248 -32.30 -49.91 -23.52
N THR A 249 -31.42 -50.91 -23.74
CA THR A 249 -31.67 -51.96 -24.74
C THR A 249 -30.78 -53.15 -24.41
N GLY A 250 -31.41 -54.25 -23.98
CA GLY A 250 -30.77 -55.56 -24.06
C GLY A 250 -30.70 -56.02 -25.51
N TRP A 251 -29.62 -56.72 -25.86
CA TRP A 251 -29.61 -57.70 -26.93
C TRP A 251 -28.76 -58.88 -26.48
N ILE A 252 -29.47 -59.97 -26.21
CA ILE A 252 -28.98 -61.34 -26.31
C ILE A 252 -28.85 -61.63 -27.81
N GLU A 253 -27.76 -62.26 -28.25
CA GLU A 253 -27.87 -63.45 -29.10
C GLU A 253 -26.58 -64.25 -29.13
N ALA A 254 -26.80 -65.56 -29.10
CA ALA A 254 -25.83 -66.63 -29.12
C ALA A 254 -25.58 -67.09 -30.56
N GLY A 255 -24.38 -67.61 -30.82
CA GLY A 255 -23.98 -68.27 -32.07
C GLY A 255 -22.55 -68.76 -31.94
#